data_AF-A0A940UIM6-F1
#
_entry.id   AF-A0A940UIM6-F1
#
_cell.length_a   1.000
_cell.length_b   1.000
_cell.length_c   1.000
_cell.angle_alpha   90.00
_cell.angle_beta   90.00
_cell.angle_gamma   90.00
#
_symmetry.space_group_name_H-M   'P 1'
#
loop_
_entity.id
_entity.type
_entity.pdbx_description
1 polymer ?
#
loop_
_entity_poly.entity_id
_entity_poly.type
_entity_poly.pdbx_seq_one_letter_code
_entity_poly.pdbx_strand_id
1 'polypeptide(L)'
;MRFAGIDVGSVSVKVVVTENEGAIAVCEYVRHKGKPLEVAADLLEQVATEAPIDRVAATGTGAKQFAALTGAFFVNEIVAVSKAFSRLYPETRTVIDIGGEDSKLIVLEAGDNGLRVRDFSMNALCAAGTGSFLDQQASRLRYTIEEFSEVALRSTNPPRLAGRCTVFAKSDMIHLQQIATPDFDIVAGLCYALARSFKGSVARGKEINAPVAFVGGVAANAGMRKALRDVFSLEEYQFFVPDYFLYLGALGAVYALTEDGNQAGRIDGLTTLRASVNGGPAEDAHPSLPVRAENLRPAYDIRSITKRTEVYLGVDVGSISTNLVVIDSDRNVIAKRYLMTEGRPLEAVKRGLSEIGEEVGALIDVVGAGTTGSGRYLTADFIGADIVRNEITAQAEAAISIDGDVDTIFE
;
A
#
# COMPACT_ATOMS: atom_id res chain seq x y z
N MET A 1 13.33 -25.00 27.63
CA MET A 1 12.15 -24.98 26.76
C MET A 1 12.31 -23.82 25.80
N ARG A 2 11.86 -24.00 24.57
CA ARG A 2 11.76 -22.95 23.56
C ARG A 2 10.31 -22.64 23.29
N PHE A 3 10.02 -21.35 23.23
CA PHE A 3 8.69 -20.83 22.99
C PHE A 3 8.70 -20.11 21.64
N ALA A 4 7.67 -20.32 20.84
CA ALA A 4 7.46 -19.55 19.63
C ALA A 4 6.26 -18.62 19.77
N GLY A 5 6.44 -17.37 19.39
CA GLY A 5 5.36 -16.43 19.17
C GLY A 5 5.11 -16.33 17.69
N ILE A 6 3.85 -16.42 17.27
CA ILE A 6 3.44 -16.17 15.88
C ILE A 6 2.40 -15.05 15.84
N ASP A 7 2.69 -14.02 15.05
CA ASP A 7 1.73 -12.95 14.72
C ASP A 7 1.22 -13.18 13.31
N VAL A 8 0.01 -13.72 13.20
CA VAL A 8 -0.72 -13.92 11.95
C VAL A 8 -1.52 -12.65 11.65
N GLY A 9 -0.83 -11.64 11.10
CA GLY A 9 -1.41 -10.35 10.79
C GLY A 9 -2.20 -10.31 9.48
N SER A 10 -2.65 -9.11 9.11
CA SER A 10 -3.49 -8.86 7.92
C SER A 10 -2.75 -8.91 6.58
N VAL A 11 -1.45 -8.62 6.57
CA VAL A 11 -0.60 -8.61 5.34
C VAL A 11 0.61 -9.54 5.44
N SER A 12 1.00 -9.91 6.66
CA SER A 12 2.25 -10.62 6.95
C SER A 12 2.10 -11.52 8.16
N VAL A 13 2.86 -12.61 8.14
CA VAL A 13 3.08 -13.47 9.30
C VAL A 13 4.47 -13.23 9.86
N LYS A 14 4.60 -13.14 11.18
CA LYS A 14 5.89 -13.04 11.86
C LYS A 14 6.03 -14.14 12.88
N VAL A 15 7.21 -14.73 12.98
CA VAL A 15 7.54 -15.73 13.98
C VAL A 15 8.76 -15.28 14.77
N VAL A 16 8.71 -15.43 16.08
CA VAL A 16 9.85 -15.27 16.97
C VAL A 16 10.01 -16.53 17.80
N VAL A 17 11.23 -17.04 17.93
CA VAL A 17 11.55 -18.15 18.84
C VAL A 17 12.43 -17.62 19.96
N THR A 18 12.03 -17.86 21.20
CA THR A 18 12.80 -17.47 22.38
C THR A 18 13.26 -18.69 23.18
N GLU A 19 14.42 -18.59 23.79
CA GLU A 19 14.87 -19.56 24.80
C GLU A 19 14.31 -19.23 26.19
N ASN A 20 14.52 -20.12 27.17
CA ASN A 20 13.96 -20.07 28.53
C ASN A 20 14.08 -18.70 29.25
N GLU A 21 15.07 -17.88 28.90
CA GLU A 21 15.34 -16.58 29.55
C GLU A 21 14.81 -15.38 28.75
N GLY A 22 14.04 -15.62 27.68
CA GLY A 22 13.50 -14.57 26.81
C GLY A 22 14.49 -14.08 25.75
N ALA A 23 15.69 -14.66 25.68
CA ALA A 23 16.65 -14.41 24.61
C ALA A 23 16.06 -14.87 23.27
N ILE A 24 16.14 -14.00 22.27
CA ILE A 24 15.61 -14.24 20.92
C ILE A 24 16.60 -15.09 20.14
N ALA A 25 16.17 -16.26 19.69
CA ALA A 25 16.97 -17.18 18.88
C ALA A 25 16.73 -16.99 17.37
N VAL A 26 15.46 -16.81 16.97
CA VAL A 26 15.04 -16.71 15.57
C VAL A 26 13.96 -15.64 15.42
N CYS A 27 14.02 -14.86 14.35
CA CYS A 27 12.99 -13.90 13.93
C CYS A 27 12.77 -14.01 12.43
N GLU A 28 11.56 -14.36 12.01
CA GLU A 28 11.20 -14.48 10.60
C GLU A 28 9.96 -13.64 10.28
N TYR A 29 9.98 -12.95 9.14
CA TYR A 29 8.91 -12.08 8.66
C TYR A 29 8.60 -12.38 7.20
N VAL A 30 7.35 -12.72 6.89
CA VAL A 30 6.92 -13.01 5.51
C VAL A 30 5.57 -12.36 5.20
N ARG A 31 5.48 -11.65 4.08
CA ARG A 31 4.21 -11.16 3.53
C ARG A 31 3.41 -12.34 2.95
N HIS A 32 2.20 -12.58 3.44
CA HIS A 32 1.46 -13.80 3.09
C HIS A 32 0.69 -13.74 1.78
N LYS A 33 0.57 -12.56 1.13
CA LYS A 33 -0.08 -12.38 -0.18
C LYS A 33 -1.45 -13.07 -0.30
N GLY A 34 -2.31 -12.89 0.71
CA GLY A 34 -3.64 -13.49 0.76
C GLY A 34 -3.70 -14.94 1.28
N LYS A 35 -2.57 -15.55 1.68
CA LYS A 35 -2.50 -16.92 2.20
C LYS A 35 -1.97 -16.99 3.65
N PRO A 36 -2.61 -16.32 4.62
CA PRO A 36 -2.06 -16.16 5.98
C PRO A 36 -1.79 -17.48 6.70
N LEU A 37 -2.70 -18.46 6.60
CA LEU A 37 -2.56 -19.75 7.29
C LEU A 37 -1.52 -20.68 6.64
N GLU A 38 -1.40 -20.64 5.30
CA GLU A 38 -0.39 -21.39 4.56
C GLU A 38 1.01 -20.92 4.99
N VAL A 39 1.24 -19.61 4.92
CA VAL A 39 2.52 -19.01 5.32
C VAL A 39 2.81 -19.18 6.81
N ALA A 40 1.78 -19.17 7.66
CA ALA A 40 1.96 -19.46 9.08
C ALA A 40 2.40 -20.90 9.34
N ALA A 41 1.87 -21.88 8.60
CA ALA A 41 2.31 -23.27 8.67
C ALA A 41 3.75 -23.41 8.17
N ASP A 42 4.06 -22.85 6.99
CA ASP A 42 5.39 -22.90 6.37
C ASP A 42 6.46 -22.31 7.29
N LEU A 43 6.22 -21.11 7.83
CA LEU A 43 7.17 -20.44 8.71
C LEU A 43 7.39 -21.22 10.01
N LEU A 44 6.31 -21.73 10.61
CA LEU A 44 6.43 -22.49 11.86
C LEU A 44 7.23 -23.79 11.66
N GLU A 45 7.02 -24.49 10.54
CA GLU A 45 7.78 -25.71 10.21
C GLU A 45 9.26 -25.39 9.91
N GLN A 46 9.52 -24.30 9.20
CA GLN A 46 10.88 -23.83 8.94
C GLN A 46 11.62 -23.55 10.26
N VAL A 47 11.05 -22.71 11.13
CA VAL A 47 11.71 -22.34 12.39
C VAL A 47 11.81 -23.52 13.37
N ALA A 48 10.87 -24.48 13.33
CA ALA A 48 10.93 -25.69 14.14
C ALA A 48 12.06 -26.63 13.72
N THR A 49 12.45 -26.60 12.43
CA THR A 49 13.59 -27.35 11.90
C THR A 49 14.92 -26.75 12.38
N GLU A 50 15.00 -25.42 12.48
CA GLU A 50 16.19 -24.71 12.96
C GLU A 50 16.32 -24.77 14.49
N ALA A 51 15.19 -24.66 15.20
CA ALA A 51 15.14 -24.67 16.66
C ALA A 51 13.90 -25.44 17.14
N PRO A 52 14.05 -26.61 17.79
CA PRO A 52 12.91 -27.36 18.34
C PRO A 52 12.04 -26.50 19.26
N ILE A 53 10.74 -26.42 18.95
CA ILE A 53 9.76 -25.57 19.66
C ILE A 53 8.92 -26.45 20.59
N ASP A 54 8.84 -26.07 21.87
CA ASP A 54 8.04 -26.82 22.85
C ASP A 54 6.60 -26.31 22.91
N ARG A 55 6.41 -24.99 22.77
CA ARG A 55 5.09 -24.34 22.87
C ARG A 55 4.98 -23.12 21.96
N VAL A 56 3.78 -22.86 21.49
CA VAL A 56 3.45 -21.76 20.58
C VAL A 56 2.32 -20.90 21.13
N ALA A 57 2.52 -19.59 21.07
CA ALA A 57 1.50 -18.58 21.29
C ALA A 57 1.23 -17.82 20.00
N ALA A 58 -0.03 -17.52 19.72
CA ALA A 58 -0.47 -16.88 18.49
C ALA A 58 -1.23 -15.57 18.77
N THR A 59 -0.94 -14.54 17.98
CA THR A 59 -1.63 -13.24 18.01
C THR A 59 -1.84 -12.66 16.60
N GLY A 60 -2.52 -11.52 16.51
CA GLY A 60 -2.91 -10.90 15.24
C GLY A 60 -4.28 -11.35 14.73
N THR A 61 -4.69 -10.81 13.58
CA THR A 61 -6.04 -10.96 13.02
C THR A 61 -6.41 -12.40 12.68
N GLY A 62 -5.45 -13.19 12.16
CA GLY A 62 -5.63 -14.60 11.81
C GLY A 62 -5.39 -15.58 12.96
N ALA A 63 -4.92 -15.12 14.13
CA ALA A 63 -4.48 -16.03 15.18
C ALA A 63 -5.60 -16.85 15.81
N LYS A 64 -6.84 -16.35 15.86
CA LYS A 64 -7.94 -17.13 16.42
C LYS A 64 -8.21 -18.40 15.59
N GLN A 65 -8.18 -18.27 14.26
CA GLN A 65 -8.34 -19.40 13.35
C GLN A 65 -7.12 -20.32 13.39
N PHE A 66 -5.91 -19.75 13.38
CA PHE A 66 -4.67 -20.51 13.51
C PHE A 66 -4.63 -21.32 14.81
N ALA A 67 -4.95 -20.72 15.96
CA ALA A 67 -4.98 -21.37 17.26
C ALA A 67 -6.02 -22.49 17.32
N ALA A 68 -7.22 -22.28 16.75
CA ALA A 68 -8.26 -23.30 16.68
C ALA A 68 -7.83 -24.54 15.87
N LEU A 69 -6.98 -24.37 14.85
CA LEU A 69 -6.48 -25.45 14.01
C LEU A 69 -5.25 -26.16 14.59
N THR A 70 -4.44 -25.47 15.40
CA THR A 70 -3.11 -25.94 15.82
C THR A 70 -2.98 -26.30 17.30
N GLY A 71 -3.87 -25.79 18.16
CA GLY A 71 -3.72 -25.87 19.62
C GLY A 71 -2.83 -24.78 20.23
N ALA A 72 -2.35 -23.82 19.42
CA ALA A 72 -1.55 -22.70 19.90
C ALA A 72 -2.30 -21.84 20.93
N PHE A 73 -1.58 -21.26 21.89
CA PHE A 73 -2.16 -20.36 22.89
C PHE A 73 -2.54 -19.01 22.26
N PHE A 74 -3.83 -18.75 22.12
CA PHE A 74 -4.31 -17.50 21.54
C PHE A 74 -4.20 -16.33 22.53
N VAL A 75 -3.59 -15.23 22.08
CA VAL A 75 -3.49 -13.97 22.82
C VAL A 75 -4.01 -12.83 21.96
N ASN A 76 -4.87 -11.99 22.52
CA ASN A 76 -5.30 -10.76 21.86
C ASN A 76 -4.09 -9.84 21.61
N GLU A 77 -4.02 -9.23 20.43
CA GLU A 77 -2.87 -8.42 20.00
C GLU A 77 -2.57 -7.24 20.92
N ILE A 78 -3.60 -6.54 21.42
CA ILE A 78 -3.41 -5.41 22.35
C ILE A 78 -2.76 -5.91 23.65
N VAL A 79 -3.20 -7.07 24.15
CA VAL A 79 -2.65 -7.69 25.34
C VAL A 79 -1.21 -8.14 25.09
N ALA A 80 -0.95 -8.80 23.94
CA ALA A 80 0.38 -9.23 23.55
C ALA A 80 1.35 -8.04 23.49
N VAL A 81 1.03 -7.00 22.74
CA VAL A 81 1.85 -5.78 22.65
C VAL A 81 2.08 -5.17 24.04
N SER A 82 1.04 -5.06 24.88
CA SER A 82 1.18 -4.56 26.26
C SER A 82 2.18 -5.40 27.09
N LYS A 83 2.17 -6.74 26.94
CA LYS A 83 3.12 -7.62 27.63
C LYS A 83 4.55 -7.42 27.16
N ALA A 84 4.77 -7.27 25.85
CA ALA A 84 6.08 -6.94 25.30
C ALA A 84 6.63 -5.62 25.85
N PHE A 85 5.80 -4.57 25.86
CA PHE A 85 6.19 -3.26 26.40
C PHE A 85 6.42 -3.30 27.91
N SER A 86 5.57 -4.00 28.67
CA SER A 86 5.75 -4.16 30.11
C SER A 86 7.09 -4.79 30.47
N ARG A 87 7.59 -5.71 29.63
CA ARG A 87 8.85 -6.42 29.87
C ARG A 87 10.07 -5.67 29.35
N LEU A 88 10.01 -5.13 28.13
CA LEU A 88 11.16 -4.59 27.42
C LEU A 88 11.31 -3.07 27.56
N TYR A 89 10.20 -2.35 27.70
CA TYR A 89 10.16 -0.88 27.70
C TYR A 89 9.15 -0.35 28.74
N PRO A 90 9.35 -0.64 30.05
CA PRO A 90 8.37 -0.39 31.13
C PRO A 90 8.02 1.09 31.34
N GLU A 91 8.83 2.00 30.81
CA GLU A 91 8.55 3.44 30.88
C GLU A 91 7.56 3.93 29.81
N THR A 92 7.24 3.12 28.81
CA THR A 92 6.34 3.53 27.72
C THR A 92 4.96 3.91 28.23
N ARG A 93 4.39 5.00 27.69
CA ARG A 93 3.04 5.48 28.03
C ARG A 93 2.08 5.43 26.86
N THR A 94 2.58 5.50 25.64
CA THR A 94 1.76 5.40 24.44
C THR A 94 2.42 4.52 23.40
N VAL A 95 1.66 3.64 22.76
CA VAL A 95 2.09 2.86 21.60
C VAL A 95 1.21 3.23 20.41
N ILE A 96 1.85 3.69 19.34
CA ILE A 96 1.26 3.84 18.02
C ILE A 96 1.65 2.59 17.23
N ASP A 97 0.68 1.80 16.81
CA ASP A 97 0.88 0.61 15.99
C ASP A 97 0.20 0.83 14.64
N ILE A 98 0.98 0.85 13.56
CA ILE A 98 0.42 0.98 12.21
C ILE A 98 0.86 -0.23 11.39
N GLY A 99 -0.10 -1.15 11.21
CA GLY A 99 0.03 -2.37 10.43
C GLY A 99 -0.34 -2.17 8.95
N GLY A 100 -0.57 -3.29 8.26
CA GLY A 100 -0.93 -3.29 6.85
C GLY A 100 -2.35 -2.82 6.57
N GLU A 101 -3.34 -3.32 7.31
CA GLU A 101 -4.77 -3.03 7.11
C GLU A 101 -5.47 -2.40 8.31
N ASP A 102 -4.77 -2.28 9.44
CA ASP A 102 -5.28 -1.65 10.64
C ASP A 102 -4.24 -0.75 11.30
N SER A 103 -4.72 0.08 12.23
CA SER A 103 -3.87 0.93 13.05
C SER A 103 -4.47 1.07 14.44
N LYS A 104 -3.61 1.12 15.45
CA LYS A 104 -3.99 1.11 16.86
C LYS A 104 -3.23 2.19 17.61
N LEU A 105 -3.94 2.79 18.56
CA LEU A 105 -3.35 3.60 19.62
C LEU A 105 -3.61 2.87 20.94
N ILE A 106 -2.55 2.55 21.68
CA ILE A 106 -2.64 1.90 22.98
C ILE A 106 -2.05 2.86 24.01
N VAL A 107 -2.83 3.20 25.03
CA VAL A 107 -2.39 4.02 26.15
C VAL A 107 -2.12 3.12 27.34
N LEU A 108 -0.90 3.19 27.84
CA LEU A 108 -0.39 2.37 28.92
C LEU A 108 -0.26 3.18 30.21
N GLU A 109 -0.50 2.53 31.34
CA GLU A 109 -0.25 3.09 32.67
C GLU A 109 0.42 2.06 33.57
N ALA A 110 1.04 2.54 34.64
CA ALA A 110 1.61 1.65 35.65
C ALA A 110 0.48 0.86 36.35
N GLY A 111 0.72 -0.43 36.55
CA GLY A 111 -0.09 -1.33 37.36
C GLY A 111 0.79 -2.18 38.27
N ASP A 112 0.15 -3.03 39.08
CA ASP A 112 0.83 -3.79 40.13
C ASP A 112 1.90 -4.75 39.60
N ASN A 113 1.69 -5.30 38.40
CA ASN A 113 2.58 -6.27 37.75
C ASN A 113 3.15 -5.74 36.42
N GLY A 114 3.47 -4.44 36.36
CA GLY A 114 4.03 -3.77 35.17
C GLY A 114 3.01 -2.91 34.43
N LEU A 115 3.17 -2.74 33.12
CA LEU A 115 2.28 -1.89 32.33
C LEU A 115 0.93 -2.57 32.09
N ARG A 116 -0.15 -1.79 32.28
CA ARG A 116 -1.51 -2.18 31.94
C ARG A 116 -2.11 -1.23 30.89
N VAL A 117 -3.02 -1.75 30.08
CA VAL A 117 -3.75 -0.97 29.08
C VAL A 117 -4.81 -0.13 29.80
N ARG A 118 -4.60 1.19 29.82
CA ARG A 118 -5.58 2.16 30.33
C ARG A 118 -6.72 2.35 29.35
N ASP A 119 -6.37 2.50 28.08
CA ASP A 119 -7.31 2.80 27.00
C ASP A 119 -6.68 2.39 25.66
N PHE A 120 -7.51 2.10 24.65
CA PHE A 120 -7.06 1.83 23.29
C PHE A 120 -8.08 2.30 22.25
N SER A 121 -7.63 2.52 21.03
CA SER A 121 -8.47 2.85 19.87
C SER A 121 -7.88 2.21 18.64
N MET A 122 -8.72 1.79 17.69
CA MET A 122 -8.25 1.20 16.45
C MET A 122 -9.16 1.53 15.27
N ASN A 123 -8.58 1.51 14.07
CA ASN A 123 -9.31 1.52 12.81
C ASN A 123 -9.01 0.22 12.05
N ALA A 124 -10.05 -0.53 11.72
CA ALA A 124 -9.95 -1.84 11.05
C ALA A 124 -10.67 -1.90 9.70
N LEU A 125 -11.39 -0.84 9.29
CA LEU A 125 -12.27 -0.89 8.12
C LEU A 125 -11.79 0.00 6.95
N CYS A 126 -10.82 0.89 7.20
CA CYS A 126 -10.36 1.82 6.17
C CYS A 126 -8.86 1.68 5.94
N ALA A 127 -8.47 1.42 4.69
CA ALA A 127 -7.08 1.47 4.25
C ALA A 127 -6.44 2.84 4.49
N ALA A 128 -7.24 3.91 4.57
CA ALA A 128 -6.73 5.23 4.94
C ALA A 128 -6.24 5.21 6.39
N GLY A 129 -4.93 5.42 6.55
CA GLY A 129 -4.26 5.39 7.86
C GLY A 129 -3.32 4.21 8.06
N THR A 130 -3.22 3.26 7.11
CA THR A 130 -2.48 2.01 7.28
C THR A 130 -1.35 1.86 6.26
N GLY A 131 -0.55 0.80 6.36
CA GLY A 131 0.53 0.50 5.41
C GLY A 131 0.04 0.24 3.98
N SER A 132 -1.16 -0.33 3.81
CA SER A 132 -1.74 -0.57 2.48
C SER A 132 -1.99 0.73 1.71
N PHE A 133 -2.28 1.85 2.39
CA PHE A 133 -2.33 3.17 1.77
C PHE A 133 -0.99 3.54 1.13
N LEU A 134 0.11 3.35 1.86
CA LEU A 134 1.45 3.66 1.40
C LEU A 134 1.87 2.73 0.25
N ASP A 135 1.65 1.42 0.38
CA ASP A 135 1.93 0.44 -0.68
C ASP A 135 1.22 0.84 -1.99
N GLN A 136 -0.06 1.20 -1.89
CA GLN A 136 -0.86 1.61 -3.03
C GLN A 136 -0.38 2.93 -3.65
N GLN A 137 0.14 3.88 -2.87
CA GLN A 137 0.68 5.12 -3.42
C GLN A 137 2.08 4.93 -4.00
N ALA A 138 2.93 4.16 -3.33
CA ALA A 138 4.27 3.80 -3.81
C ALA A 138 4.18 3.09 -5.16
N SER A 139 3.28 2.11 -5.29
CA SER A 139 3.03 1.41 -6.56
C SER A 139 2.64 2.36 -7.70
N ARG A 140 1.82 3.38 -7.42
CA ARG A 140 1.39 4.38 -8.43
C ARG A 140 2.52 5.30 -8.88
N LEU A 141 3.41 5.66 -7.96
CA LEU A 141 4.60 6.47 -8.24
C LEU A 141 5.80 5.63 -8.73
N ARG A 142 5.63 4.30 -8.79
CA ARG A 142 6.65 3.32 -9.16
C ARG A 142 7.88 3.33 -8.27
N TYR A 143 7.63 3.49 -6.98
CA TYR A 143 8.61 3.24 -5.95
C TYR A 143 8.35 1.89 -5.28
N THR A 144 9.41 1.21 -4.89
CA THR A 144 9.28 0.23 -3.81
C THR A 144 8.91 0.95 -2.50
N ILE A 145 8.38 0.24 -1.51
CA ILE A 145 8.02 0.87 -0.23
C ILE A 145 9.26 1.37 0.51
N GLU A 146 10.41 0.74 0.27
CA GLU A 146 11.72 1.14 0.78
C GLU A 146 12.21 2.43 0.11
N GLU A 147 12.11 2.54 -1.23
CA GLU A 147 12.43 3.78 -1.94
C GLU A 147 11.51 4.93 -1.51
N PHE A 148 10.21 4.64 -1.34
CA PHE A 148 9.21 5.60 -0.88
C PHE A 148 9.59 6.18 0.50
N SER A 149 10.11 5.34 1.41
CA SER A 149 10.60 5.77 2.73
C SER A 149 11.71 6.82 2.63
N GLU A 150 12.72 6.58 1.79
CA GLU A 150 13.88 7.47 1.65
C GLU A 150 13.53 8.74 0.86
N VAL A 151 12.72 8.62 -0.19
CA VAL A 151 12.28 9.74 -1.03
C VAL A 151 11.52 10.77 -0.19
N ALA A 152 10.70 10.33 0.79
CA ALA A 152 9.97 11.22 1.68
C ALA A 152 10.87 12.18 2.48
N LEU A 153 12.11 11.78 2.81
CA LEU A 153 13.00 12.57 3.64
C LEU A 153 13.63 13.77 2.92
N ARG A 154 13.59 13.77 1.58
CA ARG A 154 14.16 14.84 0.75
C ARG A 154 13.33 16.12 0.76
N SER A 155 12.05 16.03 1.12
CA SER A 155 11.13 17.18 1.17
C SER A 155 11.38 18.06 2.39
N THR A 156 11.49 19.37 2.14
CA THR A 156 11.55 20.39 3.20
C THR A 156 10.21 21.09 3.42
N ASN A 157 9.33 21.09 2.41
CA ASN A 157 8.03 21.75 2.47
C ASN A 157 6.94 20.88 1.82
N PRO A 158 6.49 19.81 2.50
CA PRO A 158 5.53 18.88 1.94
C PRO A 158 4.15 19.53 1.72
N PRO A 159 3.51 19.38 0.54
CA PRO A 159 2.16 19.85 0.28
C PRO A 159 1.14 19.23 1.22
N ARG A 160 0.02 19.92 1.39
CA ARG A 160 -1.09 19.43 2.21
C ARG A 160 -2.03 18.57 1.37
N LEU A 161 -1.92 17.25 1.53
CA LEU A 161 -2.89 16.29 1.00
C LEU A 161 -3.97 15.96 2.04
N ALA A 162 -5.18 15.64 1.57
CA ALA A 162 -6.32 15.35 2.44
C ALA A 162 -6.17 14.02 3.18
N GLY A 163 -5.61 12.98 2.51
CA GLY A 163 -5.27 11.69 3.14
C GLY A 163 -6.44 10.88 3.71
N ARG A 164 -7.69 11.20 3.33
CA ARG A 164 -8.89 10.59 3.91
C ARG A 164 -9.26 9.24 3.30
N CYS A 165 -8.95 9.03 2.03
CA CYS A 165 -9.24 7.80 1.29
C CYS A 165 -8.13 7.58 0.26
N THR A 166 -7.76 6.33 0.00
CA THR A 166 -6.79 5.97 -1.05
C THR A 166 -7.24 6.49 -2.43
N VAL A 167 -8.55 6.51 -2.69
CA VAL A 167 -9.13 7.03 -3.94
C VAL A 167 -8.94 8.55 -4.07
N PHE A 168 -9.20 9.32 -3.01
CA PHE A 168 -8.98 10.78 -3.07
C PHE A 168 -7.50 11.15 -3.04
N ALA A 169 -6.67 10.37 -2.35
CA ALA A 169 -5.22 10.58 -2.37
C ALA A 169 -4.64 10.41 -3.78
N LYS A 170 -5.22 9.50 -4.60
CA LYS A 170 -4.90 9.41 -6.03
C LYS A 170 -5.19 10.73 -6.74
N SER A 171 -6.38 11.30 -6.55
CA SER A 171 -6.76 12.57 -7.18
C SER A 171 -5.85 13.73 -6.75
N ASP A 172 -5.56 13.86 -5.45
CA ASP A 172 -4.63 14.87 -4.92
C ASP A 172 -3.24 14.72 -5.55
N MET A 173 -2.73 13.49 -5.61
CA MET A 173 -1.41 13.18 -6.20
C MET A 173 -1.37 13.53 -7.69
N ILE A 174 -2.37 13.13 -8.47
CA ILE A 174 -2.46 13.46 -9.90
C ILE A 174 -2.47 14.98 -10.10
N HIS A 175 -3.25 15.71 -9.30
CA HIS A 175 -3.29 17.16 -9.38
C HIS A 175 -1.91 17.78 -9.09
N LEU A 176 -1.21 17.32 -8.07
CA LEU A 176 0.15 17.77 -7.75
C LEU A 176 1.15 17.47 -8.87
N GLN A 177 1.03 16.31 -9.52
CA GLN A 177 1.85 15.96 -10.68
C GLN A 177 1.57 16.86 -11.89
N GLN A 178 0.31 17.26 -12.11
CA GLN A 178 -0.07 18.17 -13.21
C GLN A 178 0.57 19.55 -13.07
N ILE A 179 0.74 20.03 -11.83
CA ILE A 179 1.43 21.30 -11.57
C ILE A 179 2.94 21.12 -11.35
N ALA A 180 3.49 19.98 -11.78
CA ALA A 180 4.91 19.64 -11.71
C ALA A 180 5.51 19.65 -10.29
N THR A 181 4.70 19.28 -9.28
CA THR A 181 5.20 19.09 -7.91
C THR A 181 6.20 17.92 -7.90
N PRO A 182 7.40 18.08 -7.31
CA PRO A 182 8.37 16.99 -7.22
C PRO A 182 7.84 15.78 -6.45
N ASP A 183 8.18 14.57 -6.91
CA ASP A 183 7.71 13.33 -6.28
C ASP A 183 8.08 13.24 -4.80
N PHE A 184 9.26 13.74 -4.39
CA PHE A 184 9.66 13.74 -2.97
C PHE A 184 8.73 14.57 -2.09
N ASP A 185 8.19 15.68 -2.61
CA ASP A 185 7.22 16.50 -1.90
C ASP A 185 5.87 15.78 -1.81
N ILE A 186 5.41 15.18 -2.90
CA ILE A 186 4.17 14.39 -2.93
C ILE A 186 4.25 13.23 -1.92
N VAL A 187 5.32 12.45 -1.97
CA VAL A 187 5.58 11.30 -1.08
C VAL A 187 5.59 11.73 0.38
N ALA A 188 6.31 12.81 0.71
CA ALA A 188 6.29 13.36 2.06
C ALA A 188 4.88 13.82 2.47
N GLY A 189 4.19 14.55 1.60
CA GLY A 189 2.82 15.01 1.83
C GLY A 189 1.86 13.86 2.13
N LEU A 190 2.01 12.70 1.47
CA LEU A 190 1.25 11.48 1.72
C LEU A 190 1.54 10.91 3.11
N CYS A 191 2.80 10.87 3.56
CA CYS A 191 3.15 10.45 4.93
C CYS A 191 2.49 11.35 5.98
N TYR A 192 2.55 12.68 5.80
CA TYR A 192 1.88 13.61 6.71
C TYR A 192 0.36 13.50 6.65
N ALA A 193 -0.21 13.18 5.49
CA ALA A 193 -1.63 12.97 5.34
C ALA A 193 -2.10 11.73 6.11
N LEU A 194 -1.34 10.63 6.07
CA LEU A 194 -1.57 9.43 6.88
C LEU A 194 -1.45 9.75 8.37
N ALA A 195 -0.37 10.41 8.81
CA ALA A 195 -0.17 10.78 10.21
C ALA A 195 -1.32 11.67 10.76
N ARG A 196 -1.78 12.66 9.97
CA ARG A 196 -2.96 13.48 10.31
C ARG A 196 -4.24 12.64 10.37
N SER A 197 -4.41 11.71 9.44
CA SER A 197 -5.55 10.79 9.44
C SER A 197 -5.54 9.91 10.70
N PHE A 198 -4.38 9.38 11.10
CA PHE A 198 -4.23 8.62 12.34
C PHE A 198 -4.58 9.47 13.57
N LYS A 199 -4.07 10.69 13.66
CA LYS A 199 -4.41 11.64 14.74
C LYS A 199 -5.91 11.95 14.82
N GLY A 200 -6.56 12.17 13.68
CA GLY A 200 -7.98 12.49 13.63
C GLY A 200 -8.93 11.31 13.84
N SER A 201 -8.60 10.14 13.28
CA SER A 201 -9.51 8.99 13.20
C SER A 201 -9.26 7.90 14.24
N VAL A 202 -8.00 7.72 14.69
CA VAL A 202 -7.63 6.70 15.69
C VAL A 202 -7.40 7.38 17.04
N ALA A 203 -6.54 8.40 17.10
CA ALA A 203 -6.25 9.06 18.37
C ALA A 203 -7.46 9.84 18.91
N ARG A 204 -8.28 10.47 18.05
CA ARG A 204 -9.58 11.11 18.41
C ARG A 204 -9.54 11.99 19.67
N GLY A 205 -8.48 12.79 19.81
CA GLY A 205 -8.31 13.69 20.95
C GLY A 205 -7.85 13.02 22.25
N LYS A 206 -7.55 11.72 22.25
CA LYS A 206 -6.87 11.05 23.37
C LYS A 206 -5.50 11.69 23.61
N GLU A 207 -5.16 11.81 24.88
CA GLU A 207 -3.88 12.36 25.33
C GLU A 207 -2.74 11.41 24.94
N ILE A 208 -1.70 11.96 24.31
CA ILE A 208 -0.50 11.23 23.89
C ILE A 208 0.60 11.51 24.89
N ASN A 209 0.81 10.57 25.81
CA ASN A 209 1.80 10.70 26.87
C ASN A 209 3.12 10.05 26.44
N ALA A 210 4.23 10.75 26.66
CA ALA A 210 5.58 10.25 26.39
C ALA A 210 6.08 9.35 27.54
N PRO A 211 7.01 8.42 27.27
CA PRO A 211 7.56 8.03 25.97
C PRO A 211 6.53 7.35 25.04
N VAL A 212 6.58 7.73 23.76
CA VAL A 212 5.72 7.23 22.68
C VAL A 212 6.51 6.26 21.82
N ALA A 213 6.07 5.01 21.75
CA ALA A 213 6.65 4.01 20.88
C ALA A 213 5.89 3.92 19.55
N PHE A 214 6.59 3.78 18.43
CA PHE A 214 6.01 3.50 17.13
C PHE A 214 6.40 2.11 16.63
N VAL A 215 5.40 1.27 16.37
CA VAL A 215 5.54 -0.15 16.02
C VAL A 215 4.70 -0.52 14.80
N GLY A 216 4.82 -1.78 14.36
CA GLY A 216 4.16 -2.28 13.17
C GLY A 216 5.01 -2.07 11.90
N GLY A 217 4.53 -2.61 10.77
CA GLY A 217 5.29 -2.58 9.51
C GLY A 217 5.63 -1.16 9.04
N VAL A 218 4.72 -0.21 9.26
CA VAL A 218 4.92 1.19 8.83
C VAL A 218 5.97 1.91 9.68
N ALA A 219 6.31 1.39 10.86
CA ALA A 219 7.41 1.92 11.64
C ALA A 219 8.78 1.75 10.96
N ALA A 220 8.90 0.90 9.92
CA ALA A 220 10.12 0.85 9.10
C ALA A 220 10.27 2.09 8.19
N ASN A 221 9.18 2.81 7.89
CA ASN A 221 9.19 3.94 6.96
C ASN A 221 9.67 5.24 7.67
N ALA A 222 10.83 5.75 7.27
CA ALA A 222 11.46 6.92 7.87
C ALA A 222 10.64 8.21 7.66
N GLY A 223 10.02 8.36 6.48
CA GLY A 223 9.07 9.45 6.22
C GLY A 223 7.90 9.46 7.19
N MET A 224 7.37 8.29 7.54
CA MET A 224 6.29 8.15 8.53
C MET A 224 6.75 8.43 9.96
N ARG A 225 7.96 8.02 10.34
CA ARG A 225 8.55 8.38 11.65
C ARG A 225 8.61 9.90 11.81
N LYS A 226 9.15 10.60 10.80
CA LYS A 226 9.20 12.07 10.78
C LYS A 226 7.81 12.68 10.82
N ALA A 227 6.90 12.22 9.96
CA ALA A 227 5.54 12.75 9.88
C ALA A 227 4.76 12.59 11.19
N LEU A 228 4.82 11.44 11.86
CA LEU A 228 4.15 11.23 13.15
C LEU A 228 4.71 12.15 14.22
N ARG A 229 6.03 12.21 14.38
CA ARG A 229 6.68 13.09 15.36
C ARG A 229 6.25 14.55 15.16
N ASP A 230 6.28 15.05 13.92
CA ASP A 230 5.92 16.43 13.61
C ASP A 230 4.41 16.70 13.82
N VAL A 231 3.53 15.80 13.38
CA VAL A 231 2.07 15.95 13.49
C VAL A 231 1.59 15.87 14.94
N PHE A 232 2.26 15.07 15.78
CA PHE A 232 2.00 15.00 17.22
C PHE A 232 2.80 16.01 18.04
N SER A 233 3.68 16.78 17.40
CA SER A 233 4.54 17.79 18.05
C SER A 233 5.37 17.16 19.19
N LEU A 234 5.95 16.00 18.92
CA LEU A 234 6.79 15.26 19.85
C LEU A 234 8.26 15.66 19.67
N GLU A 235 8.96 15.83 20.79
CA GLU A 235 10.41 16.00 20.78
C GLU A 235 11.13 14.68 20.46
N GLU A 236 12.38 14.75 20.01
CA GLU A 236 13.16 13.56 19.62
C GLU A 236 13.29 12.53 20.75
N TYR A 237 13.48 12.98 21.99
CA TYR A 237 13.59 12.09 23.16
C TYR A 237 12.25 11.51 23.64
N GLN A 238 11.12 11.99 23.10
CA GLN A 238 9.78 11.52 23.49
C GLN A 238 9.24 10.43 22.57
N PHE A 239 9.82 10.25 21.38
CA PHE A 239 9.33 9.34 20.35
C PHE A 239 10.43 8.37 19.93
N PHE A 240 10.15 7.08 19.95
CA PHE A 240 11.13 6.07 19.57
C PHE A 240 10.51 4.90 18.80
N VAL A 241 11.32 4.25 17.97
CA VAL A 241 10.98 2.96 17.35
C VAL A 241 11.75 1.89 18.10
N PRO A 242 11.08 0.97 18.80
CA PRO A 242 11.74 -0.08 19.57
C PRO A 242 12.59 -1.03 18.70
N ASP A 243 13.54 -1.71 19.34
CA ASP A 243 14.13 -2.91 18.73
C ASP A 243 13.03 -3.95 18.53
N TYR A 244 13.16 -4.74 17.46
CA TYR A 244 12.18 -5.76 17.09
C TYR A 244 10.74 -5.22 16.92
N PHE A 245 10.57 -3.94 16.54
CA PHE A 245 9.26 -3.29 16.35
C PHE A 245 8.27 -4.05 15.43
N LEU A 246 8.75 -4.95 14.56
CA LEU A 246 7.94 -5.85 13.72
C LEU A 246 7.40 -7.08 14.47
N TYR A 247 8.03 -7.45 15.58
CA TYR A 247 7.86 -8.73 16.27
C TYR A 247 7.27 -8.57 17.68
N LEU A 248 7.04 -7.35 18.16
CA LEU A 248 6.56 -7.10 19.53
C LEU A 248 5.22 -7.78 19.84
N GLY A 249 4.33 -7.93 18.85
CA GLY A 249 3.12 -8.74 19.03
C GLY A 249 3.43 -10.21 19.32
N ALA A 250 4.27 -10.82 18.49
CA ALA A 250 4.69 -12.22 18.65
C ALA A 250 5.47 -12.45 19.96
N LEU A 251 6.42 -11.56 20.30
CA LEU A 251 7.15 -11.59 21.57
C LEU A 251 6.23 -11.47 22.78
N GLY A 252 5.28 -10.55 22.69
CA GLY A 252 4.26 -10.35 23.70
C GLY A 252 3.38 -11.57 23.96
N ALA A 253 3.05 -12.31 22.89
CA ALA A 253 2.31 -13.57 23.00
C ALA A 253 3.12 -14.64 23.73
N VAL A 254 4.44 -14.72 23.49
CA VAL A 254 5.34 -15.60 24.26
C VAL A 254 5.35 -15.22 25.72
N TYR A 255 5.53 -13.94 26.04
CA TYR A 255 5.55 -13.49 27.45
C TYR A 255 4.24 -13.80 28.17
N ALA A 256 3.10 -13.59 27.50
CA ALA A 256 1.79 -13.97 28.03
C ALA A 256 1.70 -15.48 28.32
N LEU A 257 2.16 -16.33 27.39
CA LEU A 257 2.18 -17.78 27.57
C LEU A 257 3.06 -18.21 28.75
N THR A 258 4.22 -17.58 28.93
CA THR A 258 5.14 -17.91 30.03
C THR A 258 4.64 -17.47 31.40
N GLU A 259 3.90 -16.36 31.47
CA GLU A 259 3.34 -15.84 32.72
C GLU A 259 2.13 -16.66 33.21
N ASP A 260 1.32 -17.18 32.27
CA ASP A 260 0.08 -17.90 32.60
C ASP A 260 0.35 -19.31 33.16
N GLY A 261 1.61 -19.79 33.13
CA GLY A 261 2.05 -21.05 33.75
C GLY A 261 1.39 -22.32 33.21
N ASN A 262 0.55 -22.18 32.18
CA ASN A 262 -0.40 -23.19 31.74
C ASN A 262 0.29 -24.29 30.92
N GLN A 263 -0.27 -25.51 30.81
CA GLN A 263 0.21 -26.52 29.86
C GLN A 263 -0.17 -26.22 28.39
N ALA A 264 -0.85 -25.08 28.15
CA ALA A 264 -1.33 -24.64 26.85
C ALA A 264 -0.20 -24.34 25.86
N GLY A 265 -0.55 -24.34 24.56
CA GLY A 265 0.38 -23.99 23.48
C GLY A 265 1.21 -25.15 22.94
N ARG A 266 1.02 -26.39 23.41
CA ARG A 266 1.54 -27.56 22.68
C ARG A 266 0.83 -27.68 21.35
N ILE A 267 1.58 -27.71 20.25
CA ILE A 267 1.02 -27.90 18.92
C ILE A 267 0.90 -29.39 18.62
N ASP A 268 -0.32 -29.85 18.37
CA ASP A 268 -0.66 -31.18 17.85
C ASP A 268 -1.45 -31.11 16.53
N GLY A 269 -1.95 -29.93 16.16
CA GLY A 269 -2.83 -29.71 15.02
C GLY A 269 -2.16 -29.24 13.72
N LEU A 270 -0.83 -29.28 13.58
CA LEU A 270 -0.15 -28.80 12.36
C LEU A 270 -0.62 -29.53 11.10
N THR A 271 -0.86 -30.85 11.20
CA THR A 271 -1.44 -31.67 10.12
C THR A 271 -2.85 -31.19 9.75
N THR A 272 -3.66 -30.82 10.75
CA THR A 272 -5.01 -30.28 10.57
C THR A 272 -4.97 -28.93 9.86
N LEU A 273 -4.04 -28.04 10.26
CA LEU A 273 -3.81 -26.77 9.58
C LEU A 273 -3.46 -26.99 8.10
N ARG A 274 -2.53 -27.91 7.80
CA ARG A 274 -2.14 -28.26 6.42
C ARG A 274 -3.33 -28.79 5.61
N ALA A 275 -4.15 -29.67 6.20
CA ALA A 275 -5.35 -30.17 5.54
C ALA A 275 -6.37 -29.05 5.23
N SER A 276 -6.52 -28.07 6.14
CA SER A 276 -7.44 -26.94 5.93
C SER A 276 -6.99 -25.98 4.82
N VAL A 277 -5.68 -25.82 4.64
CA VAL A 277 -5.10 -24.97 3.58
C VAL A 277 -5.20 -25.67 2.22
N ASN A 278 -4.91 -26.97 2.18
CA ASN A 278 -4.94 -27.76 0.94
C ASN A 278 -6.36 -28.15 0.50
N GLY A 279 -7.32 -28.14 1.44
CA GLY A 279 -8.73 -28.53 1.20
C GLY A 279 -9.56 -27.50 0.43
N GLY A 280 -9.05 -26.28 0.24
CA GLY A 280 -9.68 -25.20 -0.54
C GLY A 280 -11.01 -24.69 0.06
N PRO A 281 -11.44 -23.45 -0.27
CA PRO A 281 -12.84 -23.10 -0.13
C PRO A 281 -13.65 -23.98 -1.09
N ALA A 282 -14.49 -24.87 -0.54
CA ALA A 282 -15.59 -25.43 -1.30
C ALA A 282 -16.63 -24.32 -1.53
N GLU A 283 -16.96 -24.12 -2.82
CA GLU A 283 -18.24 -23.59 -3.34
C GLU A 283 -18.54 -22.11 -3.03
N ASP A 284 -18.24 -21.24 -4.01
CA ASP A 284 -18.87 -19.91 -4.29
C ASP A 284 -17.90 -18.89 -4.94
N ALA A 285 -16.70 -19.29 -5.34
CA ALA A 285 -15.86 -18.44 -6.18
C ALA A 285 -16.38 -18.46 -7.63
N HIS A 286 -16.62 -17.29 -8.23
CA HIS A 286 -16.86 -17.18 -9.66
C HIS A 286 -15.68 -17.78 -10.45
N PRO A 287 -15.93 -18.41 -11.61
CA PRO A 287 -14.85 -18.88 -12.47
C PRO A 287 -13.92 -17.72 -12.82
N SER A 288 -12.61 -17.98 -12.78
CA SER A 288 -11.60 -17.00 -13.19
C SER A 288 -11.90 -16.47 -14.59
N LEU A 289 -11.92 -15.14 -14.74
CA LEU A 289 -12.10 -14.49 -16.05
C LEU A 289 -10.86 -14.77 -16.93
N PRO A 290 -11.01 -15.49 -18.07
CA PRO A 290 -9.89 -15.70 -18.98
C PRO A 290 -9.61 -14.41 -19.74
N VAL A 291 -8.36 -13.94 -19.68
CA VAL A 291 -7.89 -12.83 -20.51
C VAL A 291 -7.76 -13.32 -21.95
N ARG A 292 -8.62 -12.83 -22.86
CA ARG A 292 -8.55 -13.13 -24.29
C ARG A 292 -7.69 -12.09 -25.01
N ALA A 293 -6.78 -12.52 -25.87
CA ALA A 293 -5.88 -11.64 -26.64
C ALA A 293 -6.66 -10.65 -27.54
N GLU A 294 -7.81 -11.07 -28.06
CA GLU A 294 -8.72 -10.27 -28.87
C GLU A 294 -9.23 -9.02 -28.12
N ASN A 295 -9.48 -9.15 -26.81
CA ASN A 295 -9.95 -8.04 -25.97
C ASN A 295 -8.81 -7.07 -25.59
N LEU A 296 -7.56 -7.51 -25.66
CA LEU A 296 -6.39 -6.69 -25.35
C LEU A 296 -5.92 -5.86 -26.56
N ARG A 297 -6.27 -6.29 -27.78
CA ARG A 297 -5.87 -5.62 -29.03
C ARG A 297 -7.02 -5.65 -30.04
N PRO A 298 -8.04 -4.79 -29.88
CA PRO A 298 -9.05 -4.64 -30.92
C PRO A 298 -8.36 -4.19 -32.21
N ALA A 299 -8.76 -4.76 -33.35
CA ALA A 299 -8.31 -4.30 -34.65
C ALA A 299 -8.96 -2.95 -34.96
N TYR A 300 -8.17 -1.99 -35.43
CA TYR A 300 -8.66 -0.71 -35.93
C TYR A 300 -8.12 -0.50 -37.33
N ASP A 301 -8.92 0.10 -38.20
CA ASP A 301 -8.50 0.45 -39.54
C ASP A 301 -7.51 1.62 -39.48
N ILE A 302 -6.23 1.31 -39.69
CA ILE A 302 -5.16 2.29 -39.77
C ILE A 302 -4.89 2.61 -41.25
N ARG A 303 -5.05 3.87 -41.63
CA ARG A 303 -4.78 4.34 -43.00
C ARG A 303 -3.28 4.47 -43.22
N SER A 304 -2.75 3.69 -44.16
CA SER A 304 -1.37 3.87 -44.61
C SER A 304 -1.24 5.10 -45.52
N ILE A 305 -0.17 5.86 -45.31
CA ILE A 305 0.17 7.04 -46.11
C ILE A 305 1.47 6.80 -46.88
N THR A 306 1.54 7.30 -48.11
CA THR A 306 2.72 7.17 -49.00
C THR A 306 3.26 8.51 -49.47
N LYS A 307 2.56 9.60 -49.14
CA LYS A 307 2.92 10.98 -49.48
C LYS A 307 2.84 11.83 -48.22
N ARG A 308 3.54 12.97 -48.26
CA ARG A 308 3.49 13.95 -47.17
C ARG A 308 2.05 14.45 -47.00
N THR A 309 1.51 14.31 -45.80
CA THR A 309 0.09 14.55 -45.48
C THR A 309 -0.02 15.46 -44.27
N GLU A 310 -0.92 16.44 -44.31
CA GLU A 310 -1.25 17.27 -43.14
C GLU A 310 -2.07 16.45 -42.13
N VAL A 311 -1.69 16.52 -40.85
CA VAL A 311 -2.28 15.70 -39.79
C VAL A 311 -2.54 16.50 -38.51
N TYR A 312 -3.41 15.95 -37.68
CA TYR A 312 -3.75 16.47 -36.36
C TYR A 312 -3.36 15.46 -35.29
N LEU A 313 -2.77 15.94 -34.20
CA LEU A 313 -2.35 15.12 -33.07
C LEU A 313 -3.33 15.28 -31.89
N GLY A 314 -3.89 14.18 -31.42
CA GLY A 314 -4.61 14.11 -30.15
C GLY A 314 -3.78 13.42 -29.08
N VAL A 315 -3.68 14.02 -27.89
CA VAL A 315 -3.00 13.41 -26.73
C VAL A 315 -3.93 13.41 -25.52
N ASP A 316 -4.27 12.23 -25.03
CA ASP A 316 -5.01 12.02 -23.78
C ASP A 316 -4.06 11.50 -22.71
N VAL A 317 -3.96 12.23 -21.60
CA VAL A 317 -3.07 11.86 -20.49
C VAL A 317 -3.88 11.58 -19.23
N GLY A 318 -4.14 10.29 -19.02
CA GLY A 318 -4.75 9.77 -17.82
C GLY A 318 -3.74 9.54 -16.69
N SER A 319 -4.25 8.98 -15.60
CA SER A 319 -3.45 8.57 -14.43
C SER A 319 -2.88 7.16 -14.54
N ILE A 320 -3.42 6.37 -15.47
CA ILE A 320 -3.06 4.97 -15.71
C ILE A 320 -2.45 4.84 -17.09
N SER A 321 -3.07 5.44 -18.10
CA SER A 321 -2.68 5.37 -19.50
C SER A 321 -2.52 6.75 -20.14
N THR A 322 -1.67 6.80 -21.15
CA THR A 322 -1.43 7.92 -22.02
C THR A 322 -1.68 7.47 -23.46
N ASN A 323 -2.61 8.11 -24.14
CA ASN A 323 -3.05 7.76 -25.47
C ASN A 323 -2.66 8.86 -26.44
N LEU A 324 -2.07 8.49 -27.58
CA LEU A 324 -1.77 9.40 -28.67
C LEU A 324 -2.42 8.89 -29.95
N VAL A 325 -3.05 9.77 -30.71
CA VAL A 325 -3.68 9.45 -31.99
C VAL A 325 -3.33 10.53 -33.00
N VAL A 326 -2.96 10.12 -34.20
CA VAL A 326 -2.73 11.01 -35.36
C VAL A 326 -3.81 10.73 -36.40
N ILE A 327 -4.48 11.77 -36.86
CA ILE A 327 -5.54 11.69 -37.88
C ILE A 327 -5.26 12.62 -39.07
N ASP A 328 -5.77 12.27 -40.26
CA ASP A 328 -5.85 13.21 -41.39
C ASP A 328 -7.08 14.13 -41.32
N SER A 329 -7.21 15.03 -42.30
CA SER A 329 -8.37 15.92 -42.47
C SER A 329 -9.70 15.19 -42.68
N ASP A 330 -9.65 13.95 -43.17
CA ASP A 330 -10.81 13.10 -43.43
C ASP A 330 -11.17 12.25 -42.19
N ARG A 331 -10.52 12.52 -41.04
CA ARG A 331 -10.69 11.83 -39.75
C ARG A 331 -10.23 10.36 -39.73
N ASN A 332 -9.40 9.94 -40.69
CA ASN A 332 -8.83 8.59 -40.66
C ASN A 332 -7.66 8.53 -39.70
N VAL A 333 -7.56 7.44 -38.93
CA VAL A 333 -6.43 7.19 -38.03
C VAL A 333 -5.21 6.75 -38.83
N ILE A 334 -4.10 7.50 -38.70
CA ILE A 334 -2.82 7.22 -39.36
C ILE A 334 -1.88 6.46 -38.42
N ALA A 335 -1.84 6.85 -37.15
CA ALA A 335 -1.01 6.22 -36.13
C ALA A 335 -1.64 6.39 -34.75
N LYS A 336 -1.37 5.45 -33.85
CA LYS A 336 -1.81 5.53 -32.45
C LYS A 336 -0.84 4.86 -31.50
N ARG A 337 -0.83 5.31 -30.24
CA ARG A 337 -0.13 4.67 -29.13
C ARG A 337 -1.00 4.63 -27.89
N TYR A 338 -1.02 3.49 -27.24
CA TYR A 338 -1.54 3.31 -25.88
C TYR A 338 -0.35 2.94 -25.01
N LEU A 339 0.01 3.83 -24.09
CA LEU A 339 1.12 3.65 -23.17
C LEU A 339 0.59 3.69 -21.74
N MET A 340 1.26 2.99 -20.83
CA MET A 340 1.02 3.26 -19.41
C MET A 340 1.63 4.62 -19.07
N THR A 341 0.91 5.45 -18.29
CA THR A 341 1.42 6.76 -17.84
C THR A 341 2.54 6.58 -16.81
N GLU A 342 2.46 5.49 -16.03
CA GLU A 342 3.52 5.10 -15.10
C GLU A 342 3.82 6.13 -14.00
N GLY A 343 2.85 7.00 -13.68
CA GLY A 343 3.08 8.16 -12.80
C GLY A 343 4.01 9.22 -13.40
N ARG A 344 4.43 9.07 -14.65
CA ARG A 344 5.38 9.94 -15.37
C ARG A 344 4.75 10.43 -16.68
N PRO A 345 3.75 11.33 -16.60
CA PRO A 345 2.96 11.73 -17.77
C PRO A 345 3.81 12.29 -18.91
N LEU A 346 4.79 13.15 -18.62
CA LEU A 346 5.66 13.73 -19.64
C LEU A 346 6.54 12.70 -20.34
N GLU A 347 7.06 11.71 -19.61
CA GLU A 347 7.90 10.66 -20.20
C GLU A 347 7.07 9.72 -21.08
N ALA A 348 5.83 9.40 -20.67
CA ALA A 348 4.89 8.64 -21.50
C ALA A 348 4.54 9.39 -22.80
N VAL A 349 4.28 10.71 -22.72
CA VAL A 349 4.03 11.54 -23.90
C VAL A 349 5.26 11.58 -24.82
N LYS A 350 6.45 11.85 -24.28
CA LYS A 350 7.71 11.85 -25.07
C LYS A 350 7.93 10.54 -25.80
N ARG A 351 7.75 9.42 -25.10
CA ARG A 351 7.88 8.09 -25.68
C ARG A 351 6.85 7.87 -26.80
N GLY A 352 5.59 8.23 -26.57
CA GLY A 352 4.54 8.11 -27.59
C GLY A 352 4.83 8.94 -28.84
N LEU A 353 5.29 10.18 -28.66
CA LEU A 353 5.68 11.06 -29.77
C LEU A 353 6.89 10.50 -30.53
N SER A 354 7.90 9.98 -29.83
CA SER A 354 9.06 9.34 -30.46
C SER A 354 8.65 8.13 -31.28
N GLU A 355 7.86 7.21 -30.71
CA GLU A 355 7.41 6.01 -31.39
C GLU A 355 6.52 6.31 -32.62
N ILE A 356 5.70 7.37 -32.58
CA ILE A 356 4.91 7.83 -33.74
C ILE A 356 5.81 8.51 -34.78
N GLY A 357 6.76 9.34 -34.33
CA GLY A 357 7.72 10.01 -35.19
C GLY A 357 8.60 9.04 -35.98
N GLU A 358 9.02 7.95 -35.36
CA GLU A 358 9.75 6.86 -36.03
C GLU A 358 8.90 6.13 -37.08
N GLU A 359 7.58 5.99 -36.84
CA GLU A 359 6.67 5.27 -37.73
C GLU A 359 6.26 6.10 -38.95
N VAL A 360 5.83 7.34 -38.74
CA VAL A 360 5.19 8.17 -39.79
C VAL A 360 5.77 9.58 -39.92
N GLY A 361 6.73 9.97 -39.06
CA GLY A 361 7.22 11.35 -38.95
C GLY A 361 7.76 11.95 -40.26
N ALA A 362 8.36 11.13 -41.13
CA ALA A 362 8.87 11.59 -42.43
C ALA A 362 7.76 11.92 -43.46
N LEU A 363 6.53 11.45 -43.22
CA LEU A 363 5.39 11.53 -44.13
C LEU A 363 4.26 12.41 -43.62
N ILE A 364 4.42 13.05 -42.47
CA ILE A 364 3.38 13.90 -41.89
C ILE A 364 3.86 15.35 -41.71
N ASP A 365 2.89 16.26 -41.68
CA ASP A 365 3.06 17.62 -41.19
C ASP A 365 1.99 17.89 -40.15
N VAL A 366 2.40 18.08 -38.88
CA VAL A 366 1.44 18.26 -37.78
C VAL A 366 0.98 19.72 -37.80
N VAL A 367 -0.24 19.94 -38.29
CA VAL A 367 -0.82 21.30 -38.46
C VAL A 367 -1.71 21.71 -37.29
N GLY A 368 -1.97 20.80 -36.35
CA GLY A 368 -2.64 21.13 -35.10
C GLY A 368 -2.53 20.01 -34.06
N ALA A 369 -2.59 20.39 -32.79
CA ALA A 369 -2.54 19.47 -31.66
C ALA A 369 -3.60 19.81 -30.60
N GLY A 370 -4.25 18.76 -30.08
CA GLY A 370 -5.23 18.83 -29.01
C GLY A 370 -4.84 17.94 -27.84
N THR A 371 -5.13 18.39 -26.61
CA THR A 371 -4.87 17.61 -25.39
C THR A 371 -6.13 17.46 -24.54
N THR A 372 -6.22 16.32 -23.87
CA THR A 372 -7.30 15.99 -22.92
C THR A 372 -6.82 15.08 -21.79
N GLY A 373 -7.73 14.70 -20.91
CA GLY A 373 -7.45 13.90 -19.72
C GLY A 373 -6.93 14.73 -18.54
N SER A 374 -6.46 14.03 -17.52
CA SER A 374 -5.96 14.65 -16.29
C SER A 374 -4.69 15.50 -16.55
N GLY A 375 -3.71 14.99 -17.29
CA GLY A 375 -2.44 15.66 -17.57
C GLY A 375 -2.49 16.78 -18.61
N ARG A 376 -3.67 17.10 -19.16
CA ARG A 376 -3.83 17.91 -20.38
C ARG A 376 -3.11 19.25 -20.39
N TYR A 377 -3.14 20.02 -19.30
CA TYR A 377 -2.53 21.36 -19.29
C TYR A 377 -1.00 21.28 -19.34
N LEU A 378 -0.42 20.39 -18.52
CA LEU A 378 1.02 20.12 -18.53
C LEU A 378 1.48 19.63 -19.91
N THR A 379 0.69 18.74 -20.51
CA THR A 379 0.98 18.22 -21.85
C THR A 379 0.82 19.29 -22.92
N ALA A 380 -0.19 20.14 -22.82
CA ALA A 380 -0.42 21.25 -23.75
C ALA A 380 0.77 22.20 -23.77
N ASP A 381 1.25 22.60 -22.60
CA ASP A 381 2.42 23.46 -22.47
C ASP A 381 3.68 22.77 -23.03
N PHE A 382 3.81 21.45 -22.83
CA PHE A 382 4.96 20.69 -23.30
C PHE A 382 5.00 20.50 -24.83
N ILE A 383 3.87 20.21 -25.47
CA ILE A 383 3.81 19.95 -26.92
C ILE A 383 3.44 21.18 -27.75
N GLY A 384 3.06 22.29 -27.10
CA GLY A 384 2.53 23.48 -27.76
C GLY A 384 1.13 23.25 -28.35
N ALA A 385 0.23 22.60 -27.60
CA ALA A 385 -1.10 22.27 -28.11
C ALA A 385 -1.96 23.50 -28.37
N ASP A 386 -2.65 23.53 -29.51
CA ASP A 386 -3.56 24.60 -29.91
C ASP A 386 -4.85 24.62 -29.08
N ILE A 387 -5.27 23.45 -28.61
CA ILE A 387 -6.51 23.30 -27.86
C ILE A 387 -6.37 22.35 -26.67
N VAL A 388 -6.99 22.75 -25.56
CA VAL A 388 -7.12 21.94 -24.35
C VAL A 388 -8.61 21.75 -24.08
N ARG A 389 -9.07 20.49 -24.06
CA ARG A 389 -10.47 20.14 -23.78
C ARG A 389 -10.57 19.19 -22.62
N ASN A 390 -11.75 19.16 -21.98
CA ASN A 390 -12.02 18.15 -20.96
C ASN A 390 -12.28 16.79 -21.64
N GLU A 391 -12.09 15.72 -20.87
CA GLU A 391 -12.20 14.33 -21.32
C GLU A 391 -13.60 14.01 -21.85
N ILE A 392 -14.62 14.42 -21.11
CA ILE A 392 -16.04 14.23 -21.45
C ILE A 392 -16.38 14.81 -22.83
N THR A 393 -15.96 16.04 -23.14
CA THR A 393 -16.25 16.67 -24.45
C THR A 393 -15.45 16.02 -25.57
N ALA A 394 -14.18 15.66 -25.30
CA ALA A 394 -13.33 15.01 -26.29
C ALA A 394 -13.88 13.63 -26.68
N GLN A 395 -14.34 12.85 -25.70
CA GLN A 395 -14.96 11.54 -25.93
C GLN A 395 -16.30 11.67 -26.64
N ALA A 396 -17.14 12.63 -26.25
CA ALA A 396 -18.40 12.89 -26.93
C ALA A 396 -18.20 13.22 -28.42
N GLU A 397 -17.25 14.13 -28.74
CA GLU A 397 -16.93 14.47 -30.14
C GLU A 397 -16.41 13.25 -30.92
N ALA A 398 -15.51 12.46 -30.31
CA ALA A 398 -14.98 11.27 -30.96
C ALA A 398 -16.07 10.22 -31.21
N ALA A 399 -16.95 9.97 -30.24
CA ALA A 399 -18.05 9.01 -30.36
C ALA A 399 -19.01 9.40 -31.48
N ILE A 400 -19.51 10.65 -31.47
CA ILE A 400 -20.44 11.18 -32.48
C ILE A 400 -19.80 11.14 -33.88
N SER A 401 -18.49 11.37 -33.97
CA SER A 401 -17.77 11.34 -35.25
C SER A 401 -17.58 9.94 -35.80
N ILE A 402 -17.46 8.92 -34.95
CA ILE A 402 -17.23 7.53 -35.36
C ILE A 402 -18.57 6.84 -35.64
N ASP A 403 -19.54 7.07 -34.77
CA ASP A 403 -20.88 6.50 -34.86
C ASP A 403 -21.92 7.52 -34.38
N GLY A 404 -22.69 8.04 -35.34
CA GLY A 404 -23.70 9.07 -35.09
C GLY A 404 -24.92 8.58 -34.30
N ASP A 405 -25.07 7.26 -34.10
CA ASP A 405 -26.15 6.68 -33.32
C ASP A 405 -25.82 6.54 -31.83
N VAL A 406 -24.59 6.88 -31.41
CA VAL A 406 -24.18 6.81 -30.00
C VAL A 406 -24.95 7.83 -29.16
N ASP A 407 -25.68 7.34 -28.17
CA ASP A 407 -26.40 8.15 -27.17
C ASP A 407 -25.74 8.17 -25.78
N THR A 408 -24.95 7.13 -25.47
CA THR A 408 -24.42 6.86 -24.13
C THR A 408 -22.99 6.32 -24.23
N ILE A 409 -22.10 6.88 -23.42
CA ILE A 409 -20.69 6.46 -23.32
C ILE A 409 -20.45 5.92 -21.91
N PHE A 410 -19.82 4.73 -21.83
CA PHE A 410 -19.27 4.19 -20.59
C PHE A 410 -17.75 4.35 -20.62
N GLU A 411 -17.22 5.04 -19.62
CA GLU A 411 -15.79 5.25 -19.39
C GLU A 411 -15.32 4.57 -18.10
#